data_AF-A0A2P8DLB4-F1
#
_entry.id   AF-A0A2P8DLB4-F1
#
_cell.length_a   1.000
_cell.length_b   1.000
_cell.length_c   1.000
_cell.angle_alpha   90.00
_cell.angle_beta   90.00
_cell.angle_gamma   90.00
#
_symmetry.space_group_name_H-M   'P 1'
#
loop_
_entity.id
_entity.type
_entity.pdbx_description
1 polymer ?
#
loop_
_entity_poly.entity_id
_entity_poly.type
_entity_poly.pdbx_seq_one_letter_code
_entity_poly.pdbx_strand_id
1 'polypeptide(L)'
;MPNSTDGRDTARLRILDAVFRLVERNGVAEASLRKVAAESGINIGSVRHYFGSHEALMAAAATEIGARMDRRADPASMRPVRPGDTAGRRALLQQVADSVLPAEPEGGTELLVLGEFVAAARIRPEFRPLAERMGRDLRALVRDALRLAGVPDTEVQTEHFVGLLIGLSFELVYPHGSTGSPAPRDVVRHHIAALVPG
;
A
#
# COMPACT_ATOMS: atom_id res chain seq x y z
N MET A 1 -29.66 20.91 -1.90
CA MET A 1 -29.33 20.04 -3.04
C MET A 1 -27.94 19.49 -2.81
N PRO A 2 -27.73 18.17 -2.63
CA PRO A 2 -26.37 17.62 -2.58
C PRO A 2 -25.75 17.75 -3.98
N ASN A 3 -24.50 18.18 -4.06
CA ASN A 3 -23.82 18.49 -5.32
C ASN A 3 -23.63 17.20 -6.14
N SER A 4 -23.93 17.22 -7.44
CA SER A 4 -23.85 16.03 -8.32
C SER A 4 -22.45 15.41 -8.37
N THR A 5 -21.42 16.16 -7.97
CA THR A 5 -20.04 15.71 -7.80
C THR A 5 -19.87 14.67 -6.67
N ASP A 6 -20.53 14.85 -5.52
CA ASP A 6 -20.46 13.90 -4.40
C ASP A 6 -21.06 12.53 -4.76
N GLY A 7 -22.17 12.54 -5.50
CA GLY A 7 -22.80 11.30 -6.01
C GLY A 7 -21.95 10.58 -7.05
N ARG A 8 -21.16 11.33 -7.83
CA ARG A 8 -20.25 10.81 -8.85
C ARG A 8 -19.00 10.19 -8.23
N ASP A 9 -18.44 10.84 -7.21
CA ASP A 9 -17.25 10.36 -6.50
C ASP A 9 -17.57 9.14 -5.63
N THR A 10 -18.74 9.12 -4.97
CA THR A 10 -19.21 7.93 -4.23
C THR A 10 -19.45 6.73 -5.16
N ALA A 11 -20.04 6.93 -6.34
CA ALA A 11 -20.19 5.86 -7.32
C ALA A 11 -18.84 5.34 -7.82
N ARG A 12 -17.88 6.23 -8.11
CA ARG A 12 -16.53 5.86 -8.54
C ARG A 12 -15.82 5.02 -7.47
N LEU A 13 -15.86 5.44 -6.20
CA LEU A 13 -15.25 4.70 -5.09
C LEU A 13 -15.87 3.32 -4.91
N ARG A 14 -17.20 3.17 -4.99
CA ARG A 14 -17.86 1.86 -4.93
C ARG A 14 -17.41 0.90 -6.03
N ILE A 15 -17.11 1.42 -7.23
CA ILE A 15 -16.57 0.60 -8.33
C ILE A 15 -15.17 0.11 -7.97
N LEU A 16 -14.32 0.97 -7.41
CA LEU A 16 -12.97 0.59 -6.98
C LEU A 16 -12.99 -0.40 -5.81
N ASP A 17 -13.89 -0.22 -4.84
CA ASP A 17 -14.09 -1.19 -3.76
C ASP A 17 -14.49 -2.57 -4.28
N ALA A 18 -15.33 -2.60 -5.32
CA ALA A 18 -15.72 -3.84 -5.98
C ALA A 18 -14.54 -4.50 -6.71
N VAL A 19 -13.62 -3.72 -7.29
CA VAL A 19 -12.37 -4.26 -7.84
C VAL A 19 -11.56 -4.93 -6.73
N PHE A 20 -11.35 -4.26 -5.59
CA PHE A 20 -10.56 -4.82 -4.48
C PHE A 20 -11.13 -6.14 -3.97
N ARG A 21 -12.45 -6.20 -3.74
CA ARG A 21 -13.12 -7.45 -3.33
C ARG A 21 -13.01 -8.57 -4.37
N LEU A 22 -13.06 -8.25 -5.66
CA LEU A 22 -12.92 -9.26 -6.72
C LEU A 22 -11.49 -9.78 -6.84
N VAL A 23 -10.50 -8.89 -6.75
CA VAL A 23 -9.09 -9.25 -6.82
C VAL A 23 -8.68 -10.07 -5.59
N GLU A 24 -9.16 -9.69 -4.42
CA GLU A 24 -8.95 -10.46 -3.19
C GLU A 24 -9.42 -11.91 -3.32
N ARG A 25 -10.60 -12.12 -3.91
CA ARG A 25 -11.20 -13.46 -4.03
C ARG A 25 -10.67 -14.27 -5.21
N ASN A 26 -10.34 -13.61 -6.33
CA ASN A 26 -10.16 -14.28 -7.62
C ASN A 26 -8.90 -13.84 -8.40
N GLY A 27 -8.10 -12.92 -7.87
CA GLY A 27 -6.94 -12.33 -8.54
C GLY A 27 -7.29 -11.27 -9.60
N VAL A 28 -6.26 -10.56 -10.08
CA VAL A 28 -6.39 -9.41 -11.02
C VAL A 28 -7.05 -9.78 -12.34
N ALA A 29 -6.82 -11.00 -12.85
CA ALA A 29 -7.35 -11.44 -14.14
C ALA A 29 -8.88 -11.53 -14.17
N GLU A 30 -9.52 -11.72 -13.02
CA GLU A 30 -10.96 -11.97 -12.93
C GLU A 30 -11.78 -10.68 -12.69
N ALA A 31 -11.14 -9.52 -12.54
CA ALA A 31 -11.78 -8.22 -12.28
C ALA A 31 -12.33 -7.51 -13.55
N SER A 32 -12.99 -8.26 -14.44
CA SER A 32 -13.58 -7.69 -15.67
C SER A 32 -14.63 -6.61 -15.37
N LEU A 33 -14.81 -5.63 -16.29
CA LEU A 33 -15.82 -4.56 -16.16
C LEU A 33 -17.23 -5.10 -15.83
N ARG A 34 -17.61 -6.24 -16.40
CA ARG A 34 -18.92 -6.88 -16.18
C ARG A 34 -19.04 -7.45 -14.76
N LYS A 35 -17.99 -8.13 -14.28
CA LYS A 35 -17.96 -8.68 -12.92
C LYS A 35 -17.94 -7.55 -11.88
N VAL A 36 -17.17 -6.49 -12.15
CA VAL A 36 -17.11 -5.30 -11.31
C VAL A 36 -18.47 -4.60 -11.24
N ALA A 37 -19.17 -4.42 -12.37
CA ALA A 37 -20.52 -3.86 -12.40
C ALA A 37 -21.50 -4.66 -11.53
N ALA A 38 -21.44 -5.99 -11.60
CA ALA A 38 -22.25 -6.88 -10.77
C ALA A 38 -21.90 -6.75 -9.28
N GLU A 39 -20.61 -6.75 -8.94
CA GLU A 39 -20.11 -6.63 -7.56
C GLU A 39 -20.38 -5.25 -6.94
N SER A 40 -20.35 -4.18 -7.74
CA SER A 40 -20.57 -2.81 -7.26
C SER A 40 -22.04 -2.39 -7.23
N GLY A 41 -22.94 -3.18 -7.82
CA GLY A 41 -24.33 -2.81 -8.05
C GLY A 41 -24.53 -1.63 -9.00
N ILE A 42 -23.53 -1.31 -9.83
CA ILE A 42 -23.58 -0.21 -10.80
C ILE A 42 -23.69 -0.82 -12.19
N ASN A 43 -24.61 -0.30 -13.02
CA ASN A 43 -24.80 -0.84 -14.35
C ASN A 43 -23.52 -0.73 -15.21
N ILE A 44 -23.34 -1.69 -16.11
CA ILE A 44 -22.14 -1.81 -16.95
C ILE A 44 -21.89 -0.57 -17.83
N GLY A 45 -22.94 0.11 -18.28
CA GLY A 45 -22.84 1.34 -19.06
C GLY A 45 -22.18 2.46 -18.28
N SER A 46 -22.57 2.64 -17.01
CA SER A 46 -21.95 3.60 -16.11
C SER A 46 -20.51 3.24 -15.78
N VAL A 47 -20.18 1.96 -15.53
CA VAL A 47 -18.80 1.53 -15.31
C VAL A 47 -17.91 1.85 -16.52
N ARG A 48 -18.40 1.56 -17.74
CA ARG A 48 -17.72 1.94 -18.99
C ARG A 48 -17.60 3.46 -19.14
N HIS A 49 -18.60 4.22 -18.74
CA HIS A 49 -18.53 5.67 -18.76
C HIS A 49 -17.46 6.21 -17.77
N TYR A 50 -17.31 5.62 -16.58
CA TYR A 50 -16.32 6.06 -15.60
C TYR A 50 -14.88 5.73 -15.98
N PHE A 51 -14.64 4.52 -16.50
CA PHE A 51 -13.28 4.00 -16.67
C PHE A 51 -12.92 3.69 -18.11
N GLY A 52 -13.88 3.57 -19.03
CA GLY A 52 -13.63 3.25 -20.44
C GLY A 52 -13.25 1.79 -20.68
N SER A 53 -12.10 1.36 -20.16
CA SER A 53 -11.52 0.04 -20.37
C SER A 53 -11.18 -0.68 -19.06
N HIS A 54 -10.86 -1.98 -19.17
CA HIS A 54 -10.40 -2.76 -18.03
C HIS A 54 -9.04 -2.24 -17.51
N GLU A 55 -8.13 -1.91 -18.41
CA GLU A 55 -6.79 -1.37 -18.09
C GLU A 55 -6.91 -0.07 -17.30
N ALA A 56 -7.79 0.85 -17.75
CA ALA A 56 -8.03 2.11 -17.07
C ALA A 56 -8.73 1.93 -15.71
N LEU A 57 -9.64 0.97 -15.58
CA LEU A 57 -10.20 0.60 -14.27
C LEU A 57 -9.13 0.09 -13.32
N MET A 58 -8.26 -0.81 -13.79
CA MET A 58 -7.20 -1.39 -12.98
C MET A 58 -6.14 -0.34 -12.59
N ALA A 59 -5.75 0.55 -13.50
CA ALA A 59 -4.87 1.68 -13.19
C ALA A 59 -5.49 2.61 -12.12
N ALA A 60 -6.80 2.87 -12.21
CA ALA A 60 -7.51 3.67 -11.22
C ALA A 60 -7.60 2.99 -9.85
N ALA A 61 -7.85 1.67 -9.81
CA ALA A 61 -7.88 0.89 -8.59
C ALA A 61 -6.53 0.93 -7.87
N ALA A 62 -5.44 0.77 -8.62
CA ALA A 62 -4.13 0.74 -8.02
C ALA A 62 -3.60 2.15 -7.66
N THR A 63 -4.08 3.21 -8.33
CA THR A 63 -3.91 4.61 -7.84
C THR A 63 -4.63 4.83 -6.51
N GLU A 64 -5.85 4.30 -6.35
CA GLU A 64 -6.61 4.41 -5.10
C GLU A 64 -5.93 3.67 -3.95
N ILE A 65 -5.27 2.54 -4.18
CA ILE A 65 -4.46 1.86 -3.17
C ILE A 65 -3.35 2.78 -2.66
N GLY A 66 -2.59 3.41 -3.56
CA GLY A 66 -1.59 4.41 -3.20
C GLY A 66 -2.18 5.51 -2.32
N ALA A 67 -3.31 6.08 -2.73
CA ALA A 67 -4.00 7.11 -1.94
C ALA A 67 -4.50 6.63 -0.57
N ARG A 68 -4.82 5.35 -0.40
CA ARG A 68 -5.18 4.76 0.91
C ARG A 68 -3.97 4.52 1.80
N MET A 69 -2.84 4.13 1.21
CA MET A 69 -1.57 4.02 1.93
C MET A 69 -1.09 5.40 2.39
N ASP A 70 -1.12 6.40 1.50
CA ASP A 70 -0.75 7.78 1.81
C ASP A 70 -1.61 8.37 2.94
N ARG A 71 -2.93 8.12 2.93
CA ARG A 71 -3.84 8.55 4.01
C ARG A 71 -3.53 7.92 5.36
N ARG A 72 -2.98 6.69 5.40
CA ARG A 72 -2.55 6.04 6.64
C ARG A 72 -1.19 6.56 7.12
N ALA A 73 -0.32 6.93 6.19
CA ALA A 73 0.98 7.53 6.48
C ALA A 73 0.88 9.02 6.84
N ASP A 74 -0.20 9.46 7.51
CA ASP A 74 -0.49 10.87 7.78
C ASP A 74 0.72 11.59 8.39
N PRO A 75 1.39 12.49 7.64
CA PRO A 75 2.55 13.23 8.15
C PRO A 75 2.20 14.13 9.33
N ALA A 76 0.95 14.56 9.46
CA ALA A 76 0.49 15.39 10.58
C ALA A 76 0.45 14.61 11.92
N SER A 77 0.43 13.28 11.85
CA SER A 77 0.53 12.41 13.03
C SER A 77 1.97 12.13 13.47
N MET A 78 2.98 12.51 12.67
CA MET A 78 4.39 12.32 13.01
C MET A 78 4.83 13.33 14.08
N ARG A 79 5.19 12.82 15.27
CA ARG A 79 5.71 13.67 16.35
C ARG A 79 7.10 14.21 15.97
N PRO A 80 7.40 15.50 16.24
CA PRO A 80 8.74 16.04 16.05
C PRO A 80 9.76 15.25 16.88
N VAL A 81 10.76 14.70 16.22
CA VAL A 81 11.84 13.95 16.86
C VAL A 81 12.91 14.93 17.34
N ARG A 82 13.28 14.86 18.62
CA ARG A 82 14.36 15.67 19.18
C ARG A 82 15.70 14.95 19.10
N PRO A 83 16.83 15.66 18.95
CA PRO A 83 18.15 15.07 19.14
C PRO A 83 18.25 14.39 20.51
N GLY A 84 18.69 13.13 20.54
CA GLY A 84 18.79 12.32 21.77
C GLY A 84 17.48 11.61 22.20
N ASP A 85 16.35 11.84 21.53
CA ASP A 85 15.10 11.12 21.80
C ASP A 85 15.07 9.75 21.09
N THR A 86 15.78 8.77 21.64
CA THR A 86 15.80 7.40 21.11
C THR A 86 14.40 6.80 20.97
N ALA A 87 13.50 7.07 21.92
CA ALA A 87 12.12 6.56 21.87
C ALA A 87 11.33 7.18 20.71
N GLY A 88 11.42 8.50 20.53
CA GLY A 88 10.77 9.23 19.43
C GLY A 88 11.31 8.82 18.06
N ARG A 89 12.64 8.65 17.92
CA ARG A 89 13.27 8.15 16.69
C ARG A 89 12.75 6.77 16.30
N ARG A 90 12.69 5.84 17.27
CA ARG A 90 12.15 4.48 17.05
C ARG A 90 10.65 4.52 16.72
N ALA A 91 9.88 5.37 17.40
CA ALA A 91 8.45 5.52 17.15
C ALA A 91 8.16 6.05 15.74
N LEU A 92 8.96 6.99 15.22
CA LEU A 92 8.85 7.48 13.85
C LEU A 92 9.06 6.35 12.82
N LEU A 93 10.11 5.56 12.97
CA LEU A 93 10.37 4.42 12.08
C LEU A 93 9.29 3.35 12.18
N GLN A 94 8.74 3.13 13.38
CA GLN A 94 7.63 2.19 13.59
C GLN A 94 6.37 2.67 12.90
N GLN A 95 6.06 3.97 12.97
CA GLN A 95 4.89 4.54 12.29
C GLN A 95 4.95 4.38 10.77
N VAL A 96 6.12 4.58 10.17
CA VAL A 96 6.32 4.31 8.73
C VAL A 96 6.14 2.82 8.44
N ALA A 97 6.70 1.92 9.25
CA ALA A 97 6.49 0.50 9.07
C ALA A 97 5.01 0.10 9.17
N ASP A 98 4.28 0.65 10.13
CA ASP A 98 2.86 0.36 10.34
C ASP A 98 1.96 0.88 9.21
N SER A 99 2.37 1.95 8.50
CA SER A 99 1.66 2.40 7.29
C SER A 99 1.78 1.44 6.10
N VAL A 100 2.82 0.59 6.10
CA VAL A 100 3.11 -0.40 5.06
C VAL A 100 2.67 -1.80 5.48
N LEU A 101 2.80 -2.13 6.77
CA LEU A 101 2.38 -3.37 7.40
C LEU A 101 1.17 -3.11 8.29
N PRO A 102 -0.02 -2.90 7.68
CA PRO A 102 -1.24 -2.62 8.41
C PRO A 102 -1.55 -3.71 9.44
N ALA A 103 -2.35 -3.36 10.44
CA ALA A 103 -2.85 -4.32 11.41
C ALA A 103 -3.71 -5.39 10.73
N GLU A 104 -3.51 -6.64 11.14
CA GLU A 104 -4.44 -7.71 10.84
C GLU A 104 -5.72 -7.49 11.66
N PRO A 105 -6.93 -7.70 11.08
CA PRO A 105 -7.19 -8.23 9.73
C PRO A 105 -7.39 -7.17 8.63
N GLU A 106 -7.37 -5.87 8.96
CA GLU A 106 -7.93 -4.84 8.07
C GLU A 106 -7.08 -4.49 6.84
N GLY A 107 -5.84 -4.96 6.74
CA GLY A 107 -4.91 -4.51 5.71
C GLY A 107 -4.45 -5.54 4.67
N GLY A 108 -4.80 -6.81 4.83
CA GLY A 108 -4.35 -7.89 3.94
C GLY A 108 -4.86 -7.71 2.51
N THR A 109 -6.09 -7.24 2.32
CA THR A 109 -6.70 -7.04 1.00
C THR A 109 -5.90 -6.05 0.15
N GLU A 110 -5.50 -4.92 0.70
CA GLU A 110 -4.79 -3.88 -0.06
C GLU A 110 -3.37 -4.31 -0.41
N LEU A 111 -2.69 -5.01 0.51
CA LEU A 111 -1.38 -5.61 0.27
C LEU A 111 -1.44 -6.69 -0.80
N LEU A 112 -2.44 -7.57 -0.75
CA LEU A 112 -2.65 -8.61 -1.74
C LEU A 112 -2.87 -8.01 -3.12
N VAL A 113 -3.79 -7.05 -3.22
CA VAL A 113 -4.09 -6.39 -4.49
C VAL A 113 -2.84 -5.68 -5.01
N LEU A 114 -2.11 -4.95 -4.16
CA LEU A 114 -0.84 -4.33 -4.54
C LEU A 114 0.17 -5.35 -5.09
N GLY A 115 0.35 -6.47 -4.38
CA GLY A 115 1.23 -7.56 -4.80
C GLY A 115 0.88 -8.09 -6.19
N GLU A 116 -0.41 -8.36 -6.44
CA GLU A 116 -0.91 -8.80 -7.73
C GLU A 116 -0.64 -7.76 -8.84
N PHE A 117 -0.82 -6.46 -8.55
CA PHE A 117 -0.54 -5.38 -9.52
C PHE A 117 0.94 -5.28 -9.89
N VAL A 118 1.82 -5.33 -8.88
CA VAL A 118 3.27 -5.28 -9.09
C VAL A 118 3.73 -6.52 -9.86
N ALA A 119 3.21 -7.70 -9.53
CA ALA A 119 3.50 -8.92 -10.26
C ALA A 119 3.03 -8.85 -11.73
N ALA A 120 1.81 -8.33 -11.96
CA ALA A 120 1.26 -8.17 -13.30
C ALA A 120 2.06 -7.18 -14.16
N ALA A 121 2.67 -6.14 -13.58
CA ALA A 121 3.48 -5.16 -14.30
C ALA A 121 4.69 -5.76 -15.06
N ARG A 122 5.11 -6.97 -14.70
CA ARG A 122 6.14 -7.73 -15.44
C ARG A 122 5.71 -8.04 -16.88
N ILE A 123 4.43 -8.31 -17.11
CA ILE A 123 3.89 -8.75 -18.41
C ILE A 123 2.80 -7.81 -18.97
N ARG A 124 2.37 -6.83 -18.18
CA ARG A 124 1.39 -5.80 -18.54
C ARG A 124 2.02 -4.42 -18.44
N PRO A 125 2.60 -3.90 -19.55
CA PRO A 125 3.33 -2.62 -19.56
C PRO A 125 2.52 -1.44 -19.01
N GLU A 126 1.20 -1.47 -19.14
CA GLU A 126 0.27 -0.47 -18.62
C GLU A 126 0.33 -0.31 -17.09
N PHE A 127 0.77 -1.32 -16.34
CA PHE A 127 0.91 -1.25 -14.88
C PHE A 127 2.31 -0.81 -14.41
N ARG A 128 3.30 -0.76 -15.31
CA ARG A 128 4.68 -0.41 -14.96
C ARG A 128 4.84 0.99 -14.37
N PRO A 129 4.27 2.07 -14.96
CA PRO A 129 4.43 3.42 -14.41
C PRO A 129 3.92 3.54 -12.97
N LEU A 130 2.85 2.81 -12.66
CA LEU A 130 2.30 2.79 -11.33
C LEU A 130 3.21 2.02 -10.36
N ALA A 131 3.64 0.81 -10.71
CA ALA A 131 4.55 0.02 -9.87
C ALA A 131 5.84 0.80 -9.57
N GLU A 132 6.39 1.50 -10.57
CA GLU A 132 7.56 2.37 -10.42
C GLU A 132 7.28 3.57 -9.51
N ARG A 133 6.11 4.22 -9.65
CA ARG A 133 5.71 5.33 -8.76
C ARG A 133 5.63 4.84 -7.31
N MET A 134 4.92 3.75 -7.05
CA MET A 134 4.75 3.20 -5.70
C MET A 134 6.10 2.81 -5.07
N GLY A 135 6.97 2.17 -5.84
CA GLY A 135 8.32 1.84 -5.38
C GLY A 135 9.20 3.07 -5.09
N ARG A 136 9.01 4.17 -5.82
CA ARG A 136 9.70 5.46 -5.55
C ARG A 136 9.13 6.17 -4.33
N ASP A 137 7.81 6.19 -4.18
CA ASP A 137 7.13 6.89 -3.08
C ASP A 137 7.46 6.22 -1.73
N LEU A 138 7.45 4.89 -1.66
CA LEU A 138 7.86 4.15 -0.46
C LEU A 138 9.32 4.44 -0.07
N ARG A 139 10.23 4.47 -1.06
CA ARG A 139 11.64 4.81 -0.82
C ARG A 139 11.81 6.25 -0.34
N ALA A 140 11.01 7.19 -0.85
CA ALA A 140 11.03 8.58 -0.37
C ALA A 140 10.60 8.63 1.10
N LEU A 141 9.46 8.02 1.44
CA LEU A 141 8.92 7.98 2.79
C LEU A 141 9.91 7.37 3.80
N VAL A 142 10.46 6.20 3.49
CA VAL A 142 11.43 5.51 4.37
C VAL A 142 12.71 6.34 4.54
N ARG A 143 13.25 6.88 3.45
CA ARG A 143 14.47 7.70 3.49
C ARG A 143 14.29 8.96 4.33
N ASP A 144 13.15 9.64 4.20
CA ASP A 144 12.88 10.85 4.98
C ASP A 144 12.74 10.53 6.46
N ALA A 145 12.07 9.42 6.80
CA ALA A 145 11.98 8.96 8.19
C ALA A 145 13.34 8.56 8.78
N LEU A 146 14.20 7.88 8.01
CA LEU A 146 15.56 7.54 8.42
C LEU A 146 16.42 8.80 8.68
N ARG A 147 16.30 9.82 7.82
CA ARG A 147 16.99 11.11 7.99
C ARG A 147 16.53 11.84 9.24
N LEU A 148 15.22 11.94 9.44
CA LEU A 148 14.62 12.55 10.63
C LEU A 148 14.97 11.77 11.90
N ALA A 149 15.07 10.44 11.79
CA ALA A 149 15.56 9.58 12.86
C ALA A 149 17.08 9.59 12.97
N GLY A 150 17.83 10.45 12.27
CA GLY A 150 19.29 10.57 12.40
C GLY A 150 20.06 9.26 12.17
N VAL A 151 19.56 8.39 11.29
CA VAL A 151 20.20 7.12 10.94
C VAL A 151 21.28 7.38 9.88
N PRO A 152 22.55 6.98 10.10
CA PRO A 152 23.62 7.11 9.11
C PRO A 152 23.40 6.17 7.93
N ASP A 153 24.19 6.36 6.86
CA ASP A 153 24.14 5.54 5.64
C ASP A 153 22.71 5.39 5.08
N THR A 154 21.95 6.50 5.12
CA THR A 154 20.51 6.53 4.84
C THR A 154 20.16 5.84 3.53
N GLU A 155 20.96 6.00 2.48
CA GLU A 155 20.72 5.41 1.16
C GLU A 155 20.70 3.87 1.21
N VAL A 156 21.67 3.26 1.90
CA VAL A 156 21.72 1.79 2.07
C VAL A 156 20.64 1.33 3.04
N GLN A 157 20.44 2.06 4.15
CA GLN A 157 19.40 1.71 5.12
C GLN A 157 17.98 1.84 4.54
N THR A 158 17.78 2.72 3.56
CA THR A 158 16.51 2.82 2.83
C THR A 158 16.24 1.53 2.08
N GLU A 159 17.19 1.01 1.31
CA GLU A 159 16.98 -0.24 0.55
C GLU A 159 16.84 -1.45 1.48
N HIS A 160 17.59 -1.52 2.58
CA HIS A 160 17.42 -2.58 3.59
C HIS A 160 16.02 -2.55 4.20
N PHE A 161 15.57 -1.38 4.66
CA PHE A 161 14.29 -1.28 5.35
C PHE A 161 13.13 -1.48 4.38
N VAL A 162 13.20 -0.92 3.16
CA VAL A 162 12.23 -1.18 2.09
C VAL A 162 12.18 -2.67 1.73
N GLY A 163 13.33 -3.32 1.59
CA GLY A 163 13.41 -4.76 1.31
C GLY A 163 12.76 -5.61 2.42
N LEU A 164 13.02 -5.25 3.68
CA LEU A 164 12.38 -5.88 4.83
C LEU A 164 10.86 -5.72 4.80
N LEU A 165 10.37 -4.48 4.62
CA LEU A 165 8.94 -4.18 4.60
C LEU A 165 8.23 -4.92 3.46
N ILE A 166 8.78 -4.88 2.24
CA ILE A 166 8.22 -5.57 1.08
C ILE A 166 8.20 -7.09 1.31
N GLY A 167 9.29 -7.66 1.83
CA GLY A 167 9.38 -9.10 2.09
C GLY A 167 8.34 -9.57 3.12
N LEU A 168 8.16 -8.82 4.21
CA LEU A 168 7.15 -9.12 5.22
C LEU A 168 5.73 -8.92 4.68
N SER A 169 5.47 -7.85 3.92
CA SER A 169 4.18 -7.62 3.27
C SER A 169 3.83 -8.75 2.30
N PHE A 170 4.82 -9.27 1.56
CA PHE A 170 4.62 -10.37 0.62
C PHE A 170 4.29 -11.67 1.35
N GLU A 171 5.02 -12.04 2.40
CA GLU A 171 4.74 -13.25 3.19
C GLU A 171 3.35 -13.22 3.85
N LEU A 172 2.87 -12.05 4.27
CA LEU A 172 1.53 -11.90 4.87
C LEU A 172 0.40 -12.32 3.91
N VAL A 173 0.55 -12.07 2.61
CA VAL A 173 -0.51 -12.29 1.61
C VAL A 173 -0.20 -13.43 0.64
N TYR A 174 1.06 -13.86 0.54
CA TYR A 174 1.53 -15.05 -0.15
C TYR A 174 2.39 -15.90 0.79
N PRO A 175 1.78 -16.65 1.73
CA PRO A 175 2.53 -17.48 2.66
C PRO A 175 3.43 -18.46 1.90
N HIS A 176 4.74 -18.36 2.10
CA HIS A 176 5.76 -19.08 1.35
C HIS A 176 6.81 -19.71 2.28
N GLY A 177 6.36 -20.23 3.42
CA GLY A 177 7.19 -21.00 4.35
C GLY A 177 7.47 -20.33 5.69
N SER A 178 6.99 -19.10 5.92
CA SER A 178 6.98 -18.54 7.28
C SER A 178 6.01 -19.32 8.18
N THR A 179 6.45 -19.55 9.41
CA THR A 179 5.63 -20.15 10.46
C THR A 179 4.80 -19.09 11.21
N GLY A 180 4.92 -17.82 10.83
CA GLY A 180 4.40 -16.69 11.59
C GLY A 180 5.20 -16.38 12.87
N SER A 181 6.34 -17.06 13.08
CA SER A 181 7.22 -16.86 14.23
C SER A 181 8.68 -16.64 13.79
N PRO A 182 9.33 -15.53 14.18
CA PRO A 182 8.74 -14.38 14.91
C PRO A 182 7.67 -13.65 14.08
N ALA A 183 6.75 -12.95 14.75
CA ALA A 183 5.72 -12.18 14.05
C ALA A 183 6.37 -11.04 13.23
N PRO A 184 5.83 -10.65 12.06
CA PRO A 184 6.39 -9.58 11.22
C PRO A 184 6.67 -8.27 11.99
N ARG A 185 5.78 -7.90 12.91
CA ARG A 185 5.95 -6.72 13.78
C ARG A 185 7.15 -6.82 14.71
N ASP A 186 7.47 -8.02 15.20
CA ASP A 186 8.62 -8.24 16.06
C ASP A 186 9.93 -8.15 15.26
N VAL A 187 9.93 -8.66 14.01
CA VAL A 187 11.06 -8.51 13.08
C VAL A 187 11.33 -7.03 12.79
N VAL A 188 10.30 -6.25 12.49
CA VAL A 188 10.40 -4.80 12.28
C VAL A 188 10.94 -4.10 13.53
N ARG A 189 10.39 -4.40 14.70
CA ARG A 189 10.82 -3.78 15.96
C ARG A 189 12.29 -4.08 16.26
N HIS A 190 12.72 -5.31 16.00
CA HIS A 190 14.12 -5.71 16.13
C HIS A 190 15.02 -4.93 15.17
N HIS A 191 14.64 -4.81 13.91
CA HIS A 191 15.38 -4.03 12.91
C HIS A 191 15.50 -2.55 13.31
N ILE A 192 14.40 -1.93 13.74
CA ILE A 192 14.38 -0.53 14.21
C ILE A 192 15.31 -0.31 15.42
N ALA A 193 15.34 -1.26 16.35
CA ALA A 193 16.25 -1.19 17.50
C ALA A 193 17.73 -1.25 17.10
N ALA A 194 18.06 -1.97 16.01
CA ALA A 194 19.40 -2.01 15.46
C ALA A 194 19.78 -0.70 14.73
N LEU A 195 18.82 -0.07 14.03
CA LEU A 195 19.03 1.23 13.36
C LEU A 195 19.20 2.40 14.34
N VAL A 196 18.52 2.32 15.50
CA VAL A 196 18.57 3.34 16.54
C VAL A 196 18.96 2.69 17.87
N PRO A 197 20.27 2.49 18.13
CA PRO A 197 20.75 1.93 19.39
C PRO A 197 20.36 2.79 20.60
N GLY A 198 20.29 2.13 21.77
CA GLY A 198 20.00 2.76 23.06
C GLY A 198 21.16 3.59 23.59
#